data_AF-A0A7C7JE75-F1
#
_entry.id   AF-A0A7C7JE75-F1
#
_cell.length_a   1.000
_cell.length_b   1.000
_cell.length_c   1.000
_cell.angle_alpha   90.00
_cell.angle_beta   90.00
_cell.angle_gamma   90.00
#
_symmetry.space_group_name_H-M   'P 1'
#
loop_
_entity.id
_entity.type
_entity.pdbx_description
1 polymer ?
#
loop_
_entity_poly.entity_id
_entity_poly.type
_entity_poly.pdbx_seq_one_letter_code
_entity_poly.pdbx_strand_id
1 'polypeptide(L)' 'MDFNFNEEQTLIQRQVAQFIQRDYEWEKRQTLVTSDLGFSAENWKTFAELGWLGISLSENSG' A
#
# COMPACT_ATOMS: atom_id res chain seq x y z
N MET A 1 25.77 4.13 13.45
CA MET A 1 24.75 3.24 12.86
C MET A 1 23.76 4.14 12.17
N ASP A 2 23.54 3.94 10.87
CA ASP A 2 22.56 4.71 10.12
C ASP A 2 21.20 4.01 10.23
N PHE A 3 20.16 4.77 10.59
CA PHE A 3 18.79 4.29 10.75
C PHE A 3 17.83 4.89 9.71
N ASN A 4 18.37 5.64 8.74
CA ASN A 4 17.58 6.20 7.67
C ASN A 4 17.20 5.12 6.66
N PHE A 5 16.04 5.32 6.04
CA PHE A 5 15.65 4.53 4.87
C PHE A 5 16.61 4.80 3.72
N ASN A 6 16.86 3.77 2.92
CA ASN A 6 17.50 3.96 1.64
C ASN A 6 16.55 4.68 0.66
N GLU A 7 17.06 5.00 -0.52
CA GLU A 7 16.30 5.76 -1.53
C GLU A 7 15.03 5.02 -1.97
N GLU A 8 15.13 3.71 -2.20
CA GLU A 8 14.00 2.87 -2.64
C GLU A 8 12.89 2.80 -1.58
N GLN A 9 13.26 2.56 -0.33
CA GLN A 9 12.35 2.55 0.82
C GLN A 9 11.67 3.91 0.99
N THR A 10 12.42 5.00 0.81
CA THR A 10 11.86 6.37 0.85
C THR A 10 10.87 6.60 -0.29
N LEU A 11 11.18 6.12 -1.49
CA LEU A 11 10.30 6.24 -2.65
C LEU A 11 8.99 5.49 -2.44
N ILE A 12 9.05 4.25 -1.95
CA ILE A 12 7.87 3.43 -1.63
C ILE A 12 7.02 4.12 -0.56
N GLN A 13 7.65 4.60 0.52
CA GLN A 13 6.95 5.31 1.59
C GLN A 13 6.17 6.52 1.06
N ARG A 14 6.78 7.32 0.16
CA ARG A 14 6.10 8.48 -0.45
C ARG A 14 4.92 8.07 -1.31
N GLN A 15 5.05 7.01 -2.11
CA GLN A 15 3.95 6.52 -2.95
C GLN A 15 2.76 6.04 -2.12
N VAL A 16 3.02 5.28 -1.04
CA VAL A 16 1.97 4.83 -0.12
C VAL A 16 1.30 6.03 0.57
N ALA A 17 2.08 7.00 1.04
CA ALA A 17 1.55 8.20 1.68
C ALA A 17 0.64 9.00 0.73
N GLN A 18 1.03 9.16 -0.53
CA GLN A 18 0.21 9.84 -1.54
C GLN A 18 -1.09 9.10 -1.84
N PHE A 19 -1.04 7.76 -1.95
CA PHE A 19 -2.26 6.96 -2.11
C PHE A 19 -3.20 7.13 -0.93
N ILE A 20 -2.68 7.10 0.30
CA ILE A 20 -3.52 7.26 1.50
C ILE A 20 -4.19 8.64 1.50
N GLN A 21 -3.43 9.69 1.21
CA GLN A 21 -3.95 11.06 1.18
C GLN A 21 -5.01 11.28 0.10
N ARG A 22 -4.91 10.61 -1.05
CA ARG A 22 -5.82 10.83 -2.18
C ARG A 22 -7.02 9.88 -2.19
N ASP A 23 -6.78 8.61 -1.92
CA ASP A 23 -7.71 7.52 -2.24
C ASP A 23 -8.15 6.72 -1.01
N TYR A 24 -7.55 6.98 0.17
CA TYR A 24 -7.82 6.22 1.40
C TYR A 24 -7.96 7.13 2.64
N GLU A 25 -8.74 8.19 2.50
CA GLU A 25 -9.12 9.04 3.61
C GLU A 25 -9.95 8.28 4.67
N TRP A 26 -10.16 8.94 5.81
CA TRP A 26 -10.79 8.35 6.99
C TRP A 26 -12.19 7.79 6.71
N GLU A 27 -13.01 8.50 5.95
CA GLU A 27 -14.39 8.13 5.59
C GLU A 27 -14.39 6.86 4.73
N LYS A 28 -13.45 6.76 3.79
CA LYS A 28 -13.27 5.56 2.96
C LYS A 28 -12.90 4.37 3.83
N ARG A 29 -11.99 4.55 4.79
CA ARG A 29 -11.62 3.52 5.76
C ARG A 29 -12.82 3.06 6.58
N GLN A 30 -13.59 3.98 7.16
CA GLN A 30 -14.77 3.65 7.97
C GLN A 30 -15.78 2.82 7.17
N THR A 31 -16.09 3.26 5.95
CA THR A 31 -17.01 2.55 5.04
C THR A 31 -16.57 1.12 4.76
N LEU A 32 -15.27 0.91 4.53
CA LEU A 32 -14.72 -0.40 4.23
C LEU A 32 -14.75 -1.33 5.45
N VAL A 33 -14.44 -0.84 6.66
CA VAL A 33 -14.52 -1.65 7.90
C VAL A 33 -15.91 -2.25 8.09
N THR A 34 -16.94 -1.47 7.80
CA THR A 34 -18.33 -1.89 7.99
C THR A 34 -18.90 -2.69 6.82
N SER A 35 -18.14 -2.84 5.73
CA SER A 35 -18.54 -3.66 4.59
C SER A 35 -18.35 -5.15 4.87
N ASP A 36 -19.05 -6.00 4.13
CA ASP A 36 -18.96 -7.47 4.26
C ASP A 36 -17.53 -8.01 4.10
N LEU A 37 -16.73 -7.40 3.23
CA LEU A 37 -15.33 -7.79 3.02
C LEU A 37 -14.37 -7.17 4.04
N GLY A 38 -14.75 -6.07 4.71
CA GLY A 38 -13.86 -5.33 5.62
C GLY A 38 -12.73 -4.55 4.94
N PHE A 39 -12.54 -4.71 3.63
CA PHE A 39 -11.50 -4.09 2.80
C PHE A 39 -11.98 -3.85 1.36
N SER A 40 -11.24 -3.03 0.61
CA SER A 40 -11.52 -2.78 -0.81
C SER A 40 -10.76 -3.76 -1.70
N ALA A 41 -11.47 -4.67 -2.38
CA ALA A 41 -10.85 -5.57 -3.36
C ALA A 41 -10.22 -4.79 -4.53
N GLU A 42 -10.80 -3.63 -4.89
CA GLU A 42 -10.24 -2.73 -5.90
C GLU A 42 -8.89 -2.16 -5.46
N ASN A 43 -8.77 -1.71 -4.21
CA ASN A 43 -7.50 -1.19 -3.70
C ASN A 43 -6.43 -2.30 -3.68
N TRP A 44 -6.80 -3.52 -3.29
CA TRP A 44 -5.89 -4.67 -3.33
C TRP A 44 -5.41 -4.99 -4.75
N LYS A 45 -6.29 -4.85 -5.74
CA LYS A 45 -5.92 -4.97 -7.16
C LYS A 45 -4.92 -3.87 -7.56
N THR A 46 -5.18 -2.62 -7.18
CA THR A 46 -4.25 -1.50 -7.42
C THR A 46 -2.89 -1.76 -6.77
N PHE A 47 -2.84 -2.28 -5.54
CA PHE A 47 -1.58 -2.61 -4.87
C PHE A 47 -0.79 -3.71 -5.60
N ALA A 48 -1.49 -4.70 -6.17
CA ALA A 48 -0.86 -5.72 -7.00
C ALA A 48 -0.30 -5.14 -8.31
N GLU A 49 -1.05 -4.26 -8.98
CA GLU A 49 -0.63 -3.59 -10.22
C GLU A 49 0.58 -2.66 -9.99
N LEU A 50 0.66 -2.02 -8.82
CA LEU A 50 1.80 -1.21 -8.39
C LEU A 50 2.99 -2.05 -7.87
N GLY A 51 2.84 -3.38 -7.79
CA GLY A 51 3.86 -4.29 -7.28
C GLY A 51 4.08 -4.26 -5.77
N TRP A 52 3.27 -3.51 -5.02
CA TRP A 52 3.49 -3.27 -3.59
C TRP A 52 3.42 -4.54 -2.74
N LEU A 53 2.58 -5.50 -3.15
CA LEU A 53 2.41 -6.77 -2.44
C LEU A 53 3.65 -7.68 -2.55
N GLY A 54 4.50 -7.45 -3.56
CA GLY A 54 5.70 -8.23 -3.82
C GLY A 54 6.99 -7.62 -3.26
N ILE A 55 6.97 -6.38 -2.75
CA ILE A 55 8.18 -5.63 -2.35
C ILE A 55 9.05 -6.39 -1.34
N SER A 56 8.44 -7.21 -0.48
CA SER A 56 9.16 -7.98 0.54
C SER A 56 9.55 -9.40 0.10
N LEU A 57 9.15 -9.81 -1.10
CA LEU A 57 9.38 -11.14 -1.64
C LEU A 57 10.65 -11.15 -2.50
N SER A 58 11.34 -12.28 -2.51
CA SER A 58 12.44 -12.50 -3.45
C SER A 58 11.93 -12.65 -4.87
N GLU A 59 12.76 -12.33 -5.87
CA GLU A 59 12.42 -12.48 -7.29
C GLU A 59 12.05 -13.93 -7.69
N ASN A 60 12.55 -14.93 -6.97
CA ASN A 60 12.20 -16.35 -7.19
C ASN A 60 10.77 -16.71 -6.75
N SER A 61 10.02 -15.78 -6.16
CA SER A 61 8.66 -16.01 -5.67
C SER A 61 7.57 -15.54 -6.65
N GLY A 62 7.95 -15.07 -7.85
CA GLY A 62 7.07 -14.52 -8.89
C GLY A 62 6.68 -15.51 -9.98
#